data_AF-B9MP33-F1
#
_entry.id   AF-B9MP33-F1
#
_cell.length_a   1.000
_cell.length_b   1.000
_cell.length_c   1.000
_cell.angle_alpha   90.00
_cell.angle_beta   90.00
_cell.angle_gamma   90.00
#
_symmetry.space_group_name_H-M   'P 1'
#
loop_
_entity.id
_entity.type
_entity.pdbx_description
1 polymer ?
#
loop_
_entity_poly.entity_id
_entity_poly.type
_entity_poly.pdbx_seq_one_letter_code
_entity_poly.pdbx_strand_id
1 'polypeptide(L)'
;MNDMVDILDRARIALLYPKNDSKRERIEYEVSDNMRCSVCGEKAYYRLSKTPAWFCTRHYNQLLNRSLWDFIDRYLVAVDPLAVLYLEYKDKNINLEIWFTEKIMKDIQYYFRDAGFRNLRLDKETFLSVVRSCNGVAYADWIDNKLITFMVPVHDCLITKQEWEEIKQKVIKKGLLKKVQINNKSPDYDF
;
A
#
# COMPACT_ATOMS: atom_id res chain seq x y z
N MET A 1 -5.24 31.79 -4.43
CA MET A 1 -6.16 31.35 -3.35
C MET A 1 -5.56 30.07 -2.77
N ASN A 2 -4.62 30.23 -1.85
CA ASN A 2 -4.01 29.13 -1.09
C ASN A 2 -5.01 28.64 -0.03
N ASP A 3 -4.82 27.40 0.43
CA ASP A 3 -5.42 26.77 1.63
C ASP A 3 -6.76 26.02 1.51
N MET A 4 -7.03 25.38 0.38
CA MET A 4 -7.89 24.19 0.35
C MET A 4 -7.06 22.94 0.06
N VAL A 5 -6.32 22.46 1.06
CA VAL A 5 -5.93 21.04 1.06
C VAL A 5 -7.23 20.23 1.01
N ASP A 6 -7.36 19.32 0.05
CA ASP A 6 -8.51 18.41 -0.10
C ASP A 6 -8.85 17.81 1.28
N ILE A 7 -10.13 17.84 1.68
CA ILE A 7 -10.59 17.31 2.97
C ILE A 7 -10.18 15.84 3.10
N LEU A 8 -10.17 15.10 1.98
CA LEU A 8 -9.68 13.73 1.93
C LEU A 8 -8.18 13.64 2.24
N ASP A 9 -7.38 14.58 1.76
CA ASP A 9 -5.94 14.59 2.02
C ASP A 9 -5.62 14.95 3.46
N ARG A 10 -6.34 15.92 4.04
CA ARG A 10 -6.22 16.23 5.48
C ARG A 10 -6.60 15.04 6.35
N ALA A 11 -7.69 14.37 6.02
CA ALA A 11 -8.15 13.17 6.72
C ALA A 11 -7.13 12.03 6.60
N ARG A 12 -6.60 11.77 5.40
CA ARG A 12 -5.56 10.77 5.16
C ARG A 12 -4.32 11.05 6.01
N ILE A 13 -3.83 12.28 6.02
CA ILE A 13 -2.65 12.65 6.80
C ILE A 13 -2.90 12.45 8.30
N ALA A 14 -4.07 12.85 8.80
CA ALA A 14 -4.40 12.69 10.22
C ALA A 14 -4.58 11.22 10.65
N LEU A 15 -5.02 10.35 9.74
CA LEU A 15 -5.15 8.91 9.96
C LEU A 15 -3.79 8.20 9.93
N LEU A 16 -2.98 8.48 8.92
CA LEU A 16 -1.74 7.72 8.66
C LEU A 16 -0.52 8.27 9.39
N TYR A 17 -0.43 9.59 9.57
CA TYR A 17 0.77 10.27 10.08
C TYR A 17 0.43 11.18 11.27
N PRO A 18 -0.07 10.61 12.38
CA PRO A 18 -0.39 11.41 13.54
C PRO A 18 0.88 11.97 14.18
N LYS A 19 0.87 13.25 14.54
CA LYS A 19 2.02 13.89 15.21
C LYS A 19 2.48 13.17 16.49
N ASN A 20 1.58 12.44 17.14
CA ASN A 20 1.82 11.52 18.26
C ASN A 20 0.57 10.66 18.50
N ASP A 21 0.67 9.63 19.35
CA ASP A 21 -0.44 8.72 19.65
C ASP A 21 -1.70 9.42 20.19
N SER A 22 -1.54 10.48 20.99
CA SER A 22 -2.66 11.25 21.50
C SER A 22 -3.46 11.97 20.40
N LYS A 23 -2.84 12.17 19.22
CA LYS A 23 -3.45 12.78 18.03
C LYS A 23 -3.89 11.76 16.97
N ARG A 24 -3.65 10.46 17.18
CA ARG A 24 -4.08 9.42 16.25
C ARG A 24 -5.60 9.48 16.03
N GLU A 25 -5.99 9.63 14.77
CA GLU A 25 -7.39 9.55 14.35
C GLU A 25 -7.81 8.10 14.11
N ARG A 26 -9.11 7.86 14.21
CA ARG A 26 -9.76 6.65 13.70
C ARG A 26 -11.03 7.03 12.98
N ILE A 27 -11.48 6.17 12.08
CA ILE A 27 -12.80 6.27 11.47
C ILE A 27 -13.81 5.54 12.35
N GLU A 28 -14.88 6.23 12.68
CA GLU A 28 -16.01 5.72 13.44
C GLU A 28 -17.25 5.68 12.55
N TYR A 29 -18.07 4.65 12.74
CA TYR A 29 -19.38 4.53 12.09
C TYR A 29 -20.44 5.18 12.98
N GLU A 30 -21.19 6.13 12.43
CA GLU A 30 -22.23 6.85 13.16
C GLU A 30 -23.48 7.03 12.28
N VAL A 31 -24.65 6.70 12.83
CA VAL A 31 -25.94 6.70 12.11
C VAL A 31 -26.78 7.93 12.43
N SER A 32 -26.17 9.00 12.96
CA SER A 32 -26.90 10.23 13.28
C SER A 32 -27.54 10.84 12.02
N ASP A 33 -28.86 11.03 12.05
CA ASP A 33 -29.65 11.35 10.86
C ASP A 33 -29.41 12.76 10.29
N ASN A 34 -28.73 13.64 11.03
CA ASN A 34 -28.56 15.04 10.65
C ASN A 34 -27.21 15.39 10.02
N MET A 35 -26.34 14.39 9.84
CA MET A 35 -24.94 14.66 9.54
C MET A 35 -24.61 14.53 8.06
N ARG A 36 -23.87 15.51 7.55
CA ARG A 36 -23.58 15.66 6.13
C ARG A 36 -22.11 15.46 5.84
N CYS A 37 -21.82 14.86 4.69
CA CYS A 37 -20.47 14.62 4.22
C CYS A 37 -19.76 15.96 4.00
N SER A 38 -18.59 16.11 4.61
CA SER A 38 -17.77 17.31 4.51
C SER A 38 -17.27 17.60 3.09
N VAL A 39 -17.33 16.62 2.17
CA VAL A 39 -16.90 16.76 0.77
C VAL A 39 -18.06 17.14 -0.16
N CYS A 40 -19.22 16.48 -0.05
CA CYS A 40 -20.33 16.64 -1.01
C CYS A 40 -21.69 17.01 -0.41
N GLY A 41 -21.82 17.08 0.91
CA GLY A 41 -23.08 17.42 1.58
C GLY A 41 -24.14 16.31 1.63
N GLU A 42 -23.89 15.14 1.06
CA GLU A 42 -24.77 13.95 1.16
C GLU A 42 -24.83 13.40 2.60
N LYS A 43 -25.79 12.52 2.89
CA LYS A 43 -25.87 11.84 4.20
C LYS A 43 -24.55 11.11 4.51
N ALA A 44 -23.96 11.42 5.67
CA ALA A 44 -22.73 10.79 6.14
C ALA A 44 -23.01 9.65 7.11
N TYR A 45 -22.11 8.66 7.12
CA TYR A 45 -22.18 7.50 8.02
C TYR A 45 -20.86 7.23 8.75
N TYR A 46 -19.81 7.95 8.35
CA TYR A 46 -18.47 7.77 8.87
C TYR A 46 -17.93 9.11 9.33
N ARG A 47 -17.25 9.16 10.46
CA ARG A 47 -16.57 10.37 10.95
C ARG A 47 -15.15 10.07 11.39
N LEU A 48 -14.31 11.10 11.40
CA LEU A 48 -13.06 11.04 12.16
C LEU A 48 -13.36 11.20 13.66
N SER A 49 -12.62 10.47 14.48
CA SER A 49 -12.81 10.41 15.94
C SER A 49 -12.61 11.75 16.65
N LYS A 50 -11.72 12.61 16.13
CA LYS A 50 -11.35 13.89 16.76
C LYS A 50 -11.57 15.08 15.83
N THR A 51 -11.24 14.95 14.55
CA THR A 51 -11.46 15.98 13.54
C THR A 51 -12.94 16.03 13.15
N PRO A 52 -13.57 17.22 13.07
CA PRO A 52 -14.97 17.36 12.69
C PRO A 52 -15.18 17.16 11.17
N ALA A 53 -14.80 15.99 10.66
CA ALA A 53 -14.94 15.60 9.27
C ALA A 53 -15.78 14.31 9.15
N TRP A 54 -16.73 14.36 8.23
CA TRP A 54 -17.76 13.34 8.02
C TRP A 54 -17.77 12.89 6.56
N PHE A 55 -18.00 11.61 6.33
CA PHE A 55 -17.93 10.99 5.01
C PHE A 55 -19.17 10.16 4.72
N CYS A 56 -19.74 10.35 3.52
CA CYS A 56 -20.63 9.36 2.93
C CYS A 56 -19.80 8.13 2.50
N THR A 57 -20.47 7.01 2.21
CA THR A 57 -19.80 5.75 1.81
C THR A 57 -18.84 5.93 0.64
N ARG A 58 -19.19 6.77 -0.35
CA ARG A 58 -18.33 7.06 -1.51
C ARG A 58 -17.01 7.70 -1.09
N HIS A 59 -17.06 8.77 -0.29
CA HIS A 59 -15.87 9.50 0.13
C HIS A 59 -15.06 8.73 1.18
N TYR A 60 -15.71 7.90 2.00
CA TYR A 60 -15.03 6.93 2.86
C TYR A 60 -14.20 5.93 2.04
N ASN A 61 -14.74 5.38 0.95
CA ASN A 61 -14.00 4.47 0.07
C ASN A 61 -12.89 5.18 -0.71
N GLN A 62 -13.10 6.43 -1.12
CA GLN A 62 -12.04 7.25 -1.72
C GLN A 62 -10.90 7.52 -0.73
N LEU A 63 -11.25 7.87 0.51
CA LEU A 63 -10.28 8.06 1.59
C LEU A 63 -9.48 6.78 1.84
N LEU A 64 -10.15 5.62 1.88
CA LEU A 64 -9.51 4.30 1.99
C LEU A 64 -8.49 4.07 0.87
N ASN A 65 -8.92 4.20 -0.38
CA ASN A 65 -8.06 3.93 -1.54
C ASN A 65 -6.84 4.85 -1.58
N ARG A 66 -7.04 6.16 -1.32
CA ARG A 66 -5.93 7.13 -1.25
C ARG A 66 -4.97 6.83 -0.11
N SER A 67 -5.51 6.47 1.05
CA SER A 67 -4.71 6.16 2.24
C SER A 67 -3.89 4.89 2.02
N LEU A 68 -4.50 3.84 1.45
CA LEU A 68 -3.80 2.61 1.13
C LEU A 68 -2.70 2.83 0.09
N TRP A 69 -2.98 3.57 -0.99
CA TRP A 69 -1.97 3.86 -2.00
C TRP A 69 -0.79 4.66 -1.44
N ASP A 70 -1.04 5.75 -0.72
CA ASP A 70 0.02 6.58 -0.13
C ASP A 70 0.82 5.81 0.93
N PHE A 71 0.18 4.94 1.71
CA PHE A 71 0.89 4.07 2.66
C PHE A 71 1.85 3.12 1.93
N ILE A 72 1.39 2.44 0.88
CA ILE A 72 2.22 1.49 0.12
C ILE A 72 3.33 2.21 -0.65
N ASP A 73 3.03 3.34 -1.29
CA ASP A 73 4.02 4.13 -2.02
C ASP A 73 5.16 4.60 -1.10
N ARG A 74 4.81 5.11 0.09
CA ARG A 74 5.83 5.48 1.10
C ARG A 74 6.58 4.29 1.65
N TYR A 75 5.92 3.15 1.87
CA TYR A 75 6.60 1.93 2.31
C TYR A 75 7.70 1.54 1.33
N LEU A 76 7.43 1.60 0.02
CA LEU A 76 8.41 1.29 -1.03
C LEU A 76 9.56 2.31 -1.13
N VAL A 77 9.37 3.54 -0.63
CA VAL A 77 10.38 4.61 -0.66
C VAL A 77 11.22 4.67 0.62
N ALA A 78 10.59 4.43 1.77
CA ALA A 78 11.19 4.67 3.09
C ALA A 78 11.79 3.41 3.74
N VAL A 79 11.43 2.22 3.25
CA VAL A 79 11.88 0.94 3.81
C VAL A 79 12.84 0.26 2.83
N ASP A 80 13.77 -0.53 3.33
CA ASP A 80 14.56 -1.42 2.48
C ASP A 80 13.73 -2.63 2.05
N PRO A 81 13.96 -3.20 0.84
CA PRO A 81 13.33 -4.46 0.47
C PRO A 81 13.72 -5.55 1.45
N LEU A 82 12.77 -6.45 1.75
CA LEU A 82 12.99 -7.54 2.70
C LEU A 82 14.14 -8.46 2.26
N ALA A 83 14.30 -8.59 0.95
CA ALA A 83 15.44 -9.21 0.31
C ALA A 83 15.50 -8.84 -1.18
N VAL A 84 16.66 -9.09 -1.78
CA VAL A 84 16.89 -8.87 -3.20
C VAL A 84 17.38 -10.18 -3.82
N LEU A 85 16.75 -10.62 -4.90
CA LEU A 85 17.19 -11.75 -5.71
C LEU A 85 17.95 -11.23 -6.93
N TYR A 86 19.25 -11.47 -6.94
CA TYR A 86 20.13 -11.16 -8.06
C TYR A 86 20.12 -12.28 -9.08
N LEU A 87 19.89 -11.97 -10.35
CA LEU A 87 19.90 -12.94 -11.44
C LEU A 87 20.40 -12.32 -12.74
N GLU A 88 21.12 -13.12 -13.51
CA GLU A 88 21.50 -12.77 -14.88
C GLU A 88 20.44 -13.28 -15.87
N TYR A 89 20.02 -12.41 -16.79
CA TYR A 89 19.07 -12.73 -17.85
C TYR A 89 19.43 -12.01 -19.16
N LYS A 90 19.79 -12.78 -20.20
CA LYS A 90 20.18 -12.23 -21.52
C LYS A 90 21.21 -11.10 -21.38
N ASP A 91 22.30 -11.38 -20.65
CA ASP A 91 23.40 -10.44 -20.35
C ASP A 91 23.00 -9.19 -19.54
N LYS A 92 21.78 -9.17 -18.96
CA LYS A 92 21.31 -8.14 -18.02
C LYS A 92 21.40 -8.65 -16.59
N ASN A 93 21.95 -7.82 -15.71
CA ASN A 93 21.85 -8.02 -14.26
C ASN A 93 20.49 -7.51 -13.79
N ILE A 94 19.64 -8.44 -13.38
CA ILE A 94 18.30 -8.17 -12.87
C ILE A 94 18.32 -8.38 -11.37
N ASN A 95 17.82 -7.39 -10.64
CA ASN A 95 17.51 -7.51 -9.22
C ASN A 95 16.00 -7.60 -9.12
N LEU A 96 15.50 -8.58 -8.36
CA LEU A 96 14.09 -8.66 -8.03
C LEU A 96 13.96 -8.35 -6.54
N GLU A 97 13.33 -7.24 -6.21
CA GLU A 97 13.11 -6.85 -4.83
C GLU A 97 11.87 -7.55 -4.28
N ILE A 98 12.00 -8.10 -3.07
CA ILE A 98 10.89 -8.69 -2.33
C ILE A 98 10.46 -7.69 -1.28
N TRP A 99 9.34 -7.00 -1.55
CA TRP A 99 8.86 -5.94 -0.65
C TRP A 99 7.83 -6.42 0.35
N PHE A 100 6.97 -7.34 -0.06
CA PHE A 100 5.86 -7.80 0.74
C PHE A 100 5.81 -9.32 0.79
N THR A 101 5.38 -9.82 1.93
CA THR A 101 4.89 -11.19 2.06
C THR A 101 3.38 -11.16 2.25
N GLU A 102 2.71 -12.30 2.08
CA GLU A 102 1.29 -12.41 2.41
C GLU A 102 1.01 -12.07 3.88
N LYS A 103 1.98 -12.30 4.78
CA LYS A 103 1.90 -11.87 6.17
C LYS A 103 1.86 -10.35 6.28
N ILE A 104 2.81 -9.65 5.67
CA ILE A 104 2.85 -8.16 5.71
C ILE A 104 1.59 -7.57 5.08
N MET A 105 1.08 -8.14 3.98
CA MET A 105 -0.20 -7.72 3.40
C MET A 105 -1.36 -7.83 4.41
N LYS A 106 -1.41 -8.92 5.20
CA LYS A 106 -2.40 -9.09 6.27
C LYS A 106 -2.18 -8.10 7.40
N ASP A 107 -0.94 -7.84 7.80
CA ASP A 107 -0.60 -6.88 8.85
C ASP A 107 -1.04 -5.46 8.45
N ILE A 108 -0.82 -5.06 7.19
CA ILE A 108 -1.33 -3.80 6.62
C ILE A 108 -2.87 -3.78 6.64
N GLN A 109 -3.53 -4.87 6.25
CA GLN A 109 -4.98 -4.95 6.35
C GLN A 109 -5.48 -4.74 7.79
N TYR A 110 -4.81 -5.33 8.78
CA TYR A 110 -5.15 -5.14 10.19
C TYR A 110 -4.94 -3.70 10.65
N TYR A 111 -3.81 -3.08 10.28
CA TYR A 111 -3.54 -1.67 10.55
C TYR A 111 -4.68 -0.76 10.04
N PHE A 112 -5.12 -0.94 8.79
CA PHE A 112 -6.21 -0.16 8.22
C PHE A 112 -7.56 -0.44 8.89
N ARG A 113 -7.83 -1.70 9.29
CA ARG A 113 -9.04 -2.05 10.05
C ARG A 113 -9.05 -1.38 11.42
N ASP A 114 -7.91 -1.33 12.11
CA ASP A 114 -7.75 -0.66 13.39
C ASP A 114 -7.87 0.86 13.28
N ALA A 115 -7.47 1.43 12.14
CA ALA A 115 -7.72 2.82 11.77
C ALA A 115 -9.21 3.11 11.46
N GLY A 116 -10.07 2.09 11.47
CA GLY A 116 -11.52 2.23 11.30
C GLY A 116 -12.03 1.83 9.92
N PHE A 117 -11.17 1.37 9.01
CA PHE A 117 -11.59 0.87 7.70
C PHE A 117 -12.10 -0.59 7.78
N ARG A 118 -13.15 -0.81 8.58
CA ARG A 118 -13.60 -2.16 9.01
C ARG A 118 -13.91 -3.12 7.86
N ASN A 119 -14.41 -2.59 6.75
CA ASN A 119 -14.80 -3.38 5.58
C ASN A 119 -13.65 -3.64 4.60
N LEU A 120 -12.42 -3.20 4.89
CA LEU A 120 -11.28 -3.46 4.04
C LEU A 120 -10.99 -4.97 3.98
N ARG A 121 -11.02 -5.51 2.77
CA ARG A 121 -10.55 -6.84 2.42
C ARG A 121 -9.48 -6.68 1.35
N LEU A 122 -8.23 -6.98 1.70
CA LEU A 122 -7.10 -7.01 0.80
C LEU A 122 -6.81 -8.45 0.41
N ASP A 123 -7.18 -8.79 -0.82
CA ASP A 123 -6.66 -9.97 -1.49
C ASP A 123 -5.39 -9.62 -2.29
N LYS A 124 -4.73 -10.67 -2.79
CA LYS A 124 -3.48 -10.54 -3.55
C LYS A 124 -3.63 -9.69 -4.80
N GLU A 125 -4.75 -9.78 -5.51
CA GLU A 125 -4.98 -9.05 -6.76
C GLU A 125 -5.17 -7.55 -6.50
N THR A 126 -6.01 -7.21 -5.53
CA THR A 126 -6.26 -5.83 -5.11
C THR A 126 -4.96 -5.19 -4.61
N PHE A 127 -4.23 -5.88 -3.74
CA PHE A 127 -2.96 -5.38 -3.22
C PHE A 127 -1.91 -5.20 -4.33
N LEU A 128 -1.84 -6.16 -5.26
CA LEU A 128 -0.96 -6.08 -6.41
C LEU A 128 -1.29 -4.89 -7.33
N SER A 129 -2.57 -4.59 -7.52
CA SER A 129 -3.00 -3.42 -8.30
C SER A 129 -2.53 -2.11 -7.66
N VAL A 130 -2.54 -2.01 -6.34
CA VAL A 130 -2.02 -0.83 -5.61
C VAL A 130 -0.51 -0.71 -5.82
N VAL A 131 0.24 -1.80 -5.58
CA VAL A 131 1.71 -1.82 -5.74
C VAL A 131 2.12 -1.45 -7.17
N ARG A 132 1.43 -1.97 -8.20
CA ARG A 132 1.70 -1.64 -9.61
C ARG A 132 1.41 -0.18 -9.96
N SER A 133 0.66 0.52 -9.13
CA SER A 133 0.32 1.93 -9.30
C SER A 133 1.25 2.84 -8.50
N CYS A 134 2.19 2.29 -7.71
CA CYS A 134 3.20 3.07 -6.99
C CYS A 134 4.33 3.51 -7.93
N ASN A 135 4.96 4.62 -7.60
CA ASN A 135 5.95 5.21 -8.48
C ASN A 135 7.19 4.30 -8.62
N GLY A 136 7.74 4.22 -9.84
CA GLY A 136 8.94 3.42 -10.12
C GLY A 136 8.73 1.91 -10.25
N VAL A 137 7.56 1.36 -9.90
CA VAL A 137 7.25 -0.07 -10.09
C VAL A 137 6.89 -0.34 -11.55
N ALA A 138 7.79 -0.96 -12.32
CA ALA A 138 7.50 -1.33 -13.71
C ALA A 138 6.76 -2.67 -13.80
N TYR A 139 7.18 -3.65 -12.99
CA TYR A 139 6.50 -4.93 -12.90
C TYR A 139 6.41 -5.39 -11.44
N ALA A 140 5.35 -6.12 -11.14
CA ALA A 140 5.17 -6.76 -9.84
C ALA A 140 4.31 -7.99 -10.00
N ASP A 141 4.59 -9.05 -9.25
CA ASP A 141 3.76 -10.25 -9.20
C ASP A 141 3.93 -11.00 -7.87
N TRP A 142 2.88 -11.69 -7.48
CA TRP A 142 2.95 -12.68 -6.42
C TRP A 142 3.56 -13.97 -6.96
N ILE A 143 4.61 -14.46 -6.30
CA ILE A 143 5.10 -15.83 -6.44
C ILE A 143 5.04 -16.49 -5.07
N ASP A 144 4.22 -17.53 -4.95
CA ASP A 144 3.84 -18.14 -3.68
C ASP A 144 3.28 -17.11 -2.67
N ASN A 145 4.02 -16.86 -1.59
CA ASN A 145 3.68 -15.93 -0.52
C ASN A 145 4.51 -14.64 -0.55
N LYS A 146 5.25 -14.37 -1.63
CA LYS A 146 6.13 -13.20 -1.77
C LYS A 146 5.69 -12.37 -2.97
N LEU A 147 5.61 -11.05 -2.78
CA LEU A 147 5.42 -10.09 -3.86
C LEU A 147 6.80 -9.63 -4.30
N ILE A 148 7.15 -9.98 -5.54
CA ILE A 148 8.38 -9.51 -6.18
C ILE A 148 8.08 -8.29 -7.04
N THR A 149 9.03 -7.38 -7.14
CA THR A 149 8.97 -6.23 -8.03
C THR A 149 10.19 -6.18 -8.95
N PHE A 150 10.03 -5.44 -10.03
CA PHE A 150 11.11 -4.87 -10.83
C PHE A 150 10.90 -3.36 -10.83
N MET A 151 11.76 -2.64 -10.13
CA MET A 151 11.65 -1.19 -9.96
C MET A 151 12.63 -0.46 -10.88
N VAL A 152 12.12 0.40 -11.76
CA VAL A 152 12.95 1.16 -12.74
C VAL A 152 14.09 1.93 -12.07
N PRO A 153 13.90 2.63 -10.93
CA PRO A 153 14.99 3.36 -10.29
C PRO A 153 16.16 2.48 -9.80
N VAL A 154 15.95 1.17 -9.67
CA VAL A 154 16.96 0.21 -9.18
C VAL A 154 17.81 -0.35 -10.32
N HIS A 155 17.40 -0.13 -11.58
CA HIS A 155 18.03 -0.74 -12.75
C HIS A 155 18.44 0.29 -13.79
N ASP A 156 19.65 0.12 -14.32
CA ASP A 156 20.10 0.82 -15.52
C ASP A 156 19.58 0.16 -16.81
N CYS A 157 18.66 -0.80 -16.71
CA CYS A 157 18.10 -1.52 -17.85
C CYS A 157 16.57 -1.56 -17.80
N LEU A 158 15.97 -1.70 -18.99
CA LEU A 158 14.56 -1.97 -19.15
C LEU A 158 14.35 -3.44 -19.58
N ILE A 159 13.25 -4.01 -19.11
CA ILE A 159 12.75 -5.30 -19.56
C ILE A 159 11.36 -5.13 -20.15
N THR A 160 11.08 -5.89 -21.20
CA THR A 160 9.76 -5.99 -21.81
C THR A 160 8.84 -6.86 -20.95
N LYS A 161 7.53 -6.76 -21.20
CA LYS A 161 6.54 -7.64 -20.55
C LYS A 161 6.81 -9.12 -20.83
N GLN A 162 7.29 -9.46 -22.04
CA GLN A 162 7.65 -10.84 -22.36
C GLN A 162 8.85 -11.31 -21.52
N GLU A 163 9.91 -10.50 -21.43
CA GLU A 163 11.07 -10.82 -20.60
C GLU A 163 10.68 -10.98 -19.12
N TRP A 164 9.78 -10.15 -18.62
CA TRP A 164 9.23 -10.28 -17.27
C TRP A 164 8.56 -11.65 -17.04
N GLU A 165 7.69 -12.09 -17.96
CA GLU A 165 7.07 -13.42 -17.87
C GLU A 165 8.12 -14.55 -17.91
N GLU A 166 9.13 -14.44 -18.76
CA GLU A 166 10.23 -15.41 -18.86
C GLU A 166 11.04 -15.48 -17.56
N ILE A 167 11.36 -14.33 -16.96
CA ILE A 167 12.07 -14.22 -15.67
C ILE A 167 11.24 -14.86 -14.55
N LYS A 168 9.94 -14.55 -14.45
CA LYS A 168 9.04 -15.16 -13.45
C LYS A 168 9.04 -16.69 -13.56
N GLN A 169 8.90 -17.22 -14.78
CA GLN A 169 8.91 -18.67 -15.00
C GLN A 169 10.24 -19.30 -14.58
N LYS A 170 11.38 -18.64 -14.86
CA LYS A 170 12.70 -19.08 -14.41
C LYS A 170 12.79 -19.11 -12.87
N VAL A 171 12.29 -18.07 -12.20
CA VAL A 171 12.27 -17.96 -10.74
C VAL A 171 11.43 -19.08 -10.10
N ILE A 172 10.23 -19.34 -10.64
CA ILE A 172 9.32 -20.39 -10.17
C ILE A 172 9.96 -21.77 -10.36
N LYS A 173 10.37 -22.11 -11.59
CA LYS A 173 10.90 -23.45 -11.93
C LYS A 173 12.15 -23.81 -11.14
N LYS A 174 13.02 -22.84 -10.88
CA LYS A 174 14.26 -23.04 -10.10
C LYS A 174 14.05 -22.90 -8.59
N GLY A 175 12.85 -22.53 -8.14
CA GLY A 175 12.54 -22.32 -6.72
C GLY A 175 13.43 -21.27 -6.05
N LEU A 176 13.85 -20.23 -6.79
CA LEU A 176 14.88 -19.30 -6.32
C LEU A 176 14.45 -18.56 -5.06
N LEU A 177 13.16 -18.20 -4.97
CA LEU A 177 12.58 -17.49 -3.83
C LEU A 177 12.46 -18.34 -2.55
N LYS A 178 12.66 -19.66 -2.61
CA LYS A 178 12.69 -20.52 -1.41
C LYS A 178 14.00 -20.40 -0.64
N LYS A 179 15.07 -19.96 -1.31
CA LYS A 179 16.43 -19.87 -0.76
C LYS A 179 16.80 -18.48 -0.28
N VAL A 180 15.97 -17.47 -0.60
CA VAL A 180 16.21 -16.09 -0.20
C VAL A 180 15.85 -15.92 1.28
N GLN A 181 16.83 -15.55 2.09
CA GLN A 181 16.61 -15.17 3.49
C GLN A 181 15.90 -13.81 3.51
N ILE A 182 14.73 -13.76 4.15
CA ILE A 182 13.96 -12.54 4.34
C ILE A 182 14.45 -11.87 5.62
N ASN A 183 14.84 -10.60 5.52
CA ASN A 183 15.07 -9.77 6.69
C ASN A 183 13.72 -9.47 7.35
N ASN A 184 13.32 -10.28 8.33
CA ASN A 184 12.11 -10.09 9.12
C ASN A 184 12.29 -8.97 10.16
N LYS A 185 12.76 -7.80 9.77
CA LYS A 185 12.49 -6.62 10.59
C LYS A 185 10.99 -6.39 10.47
N SER A 186 10.26 -6.57 11.56
CA SER A 186 8.88 -6.08 11.62
C SER A 186 8.98 -4.60 11.32
N PRO A 187 8.29 -4.07 10.30
CA PRO A 187 8.23 -2.63 10.15
C PRO A 187 7.58 -2.10 11.43
N ASP A 188 8.35 -1.39 12.24
CA ASP A 188 7.77 -0.48 13.21
C ASP A 188 7.07 0.57 12.36
N TYR A 189 5.74 0.52 12.33
CA TYR A 189 4.91 1.48 11.61
C TYR A 189 4.90 2.81 12.38
N ASP A 190 6.10 3.38 12.62
CA ASP A 190 6.35 4.64 13.32
C ASP A 190 6.34 5.85 12.36
N PHE A 191 5.63 5.71 11.23
CA PHE A 191 5.44 6.80 10.25
C PHE A 191 4.31 7.74 10.67
#